data_AF-A0A9D1F7Z0-F1
#
_entry.id   AF-A0A9D1F7Z0-F1
#
_cell.length_a   1.000
_cell.length_b   1.000
_cell.length_c   1.000
_cell.angle_alpha   90.00
_cell.angle_beta   90.00
_cell.angle_gamma   90.00
#
_symmetry.space_group_name_H-M   'P 1'
#
loop_
_entity.id
_entity.type
_entity.pdbx_description
1 polymer ?
#
loop_
_entity_poly.entity_id
_entity_poly.type
_entity_poly.pdbx_seq_one_letter_code
_entity_poly.pdbx_strand_id
1 'polypeptide(L)'
;METKVLERAQRKPEELWAIEDLFASDQQWEQALEELRKELAKVPQYAGKLGESARTLCDYLQLQDRVDRMLSDLAEYAQRRTDEDTRVAAYQAMSDRILSVWVEASAASSFETPEVLAIEDAVLEQFYRDEPALELYRRYLENLRSRRAHILSAAEEKLLAGTGEMAQTPNAAFSMFCDADLTFEDAVDGEGKSYPLTQGTYGQYMESSDRALRKSAFQNLYAPFRQFRNTVATMLSGQVKQLQFYANARNYGSALEASLDGTRVPVPVYHNLIDAVNRNMDKMHRYVRLRKKLLGVDELHMYDVYAPLVEGVSRKIPYEEARETVYEA
;
A
#
# COMPACT_ATOMS: atom_id res chain seq x y z
N MET A 1 24.83 27.38 10.71
CA MET A 1 25.44 26.19 11.32
C MET A 1 25.07 25.02 10.43
N GLU A 2 26.04 24.45 9.71
CA GLU A 2 25.82 23.23 8.94
C GLU A 2 25.40 22.12 9.90
N THR A 3 24.18 21.62 9.74
CA THR A 3 23.70 20.48 10.51
C THR A 3 24.43 19.24 10.01
N LYS A 4 25.41 18.77 10.78
CA LYS A 4 26.11 17.52 10.46
C LYS A 4 25.13 16.36 10.54
N VAL A 5 24.96 15.64 9.44
CA VAL A 5 24.18 14.40 9.41
C VAL A 5 24.96 13.34 10.21
N LEU A 6 24.30 12.75 11.21
CA LEU A 6 24.87 11.69 12.05
C LEU A 6 24.66 10.32 11.38
N GLU A 7 25.68 9.47 11.46
CA GLU A 7 25.58 8.05 11.07
C GLU A 7 24.70 7.28 12.08
N ARG A 8 24.08 6.17 11.65
CA ARG A 8 23.21 5.36 12.54
C ARG A 8 23.91 4.95 13.83
N ALA A 9 25.15 4.48 13.74
CA ALA A 9 25.95 4.06 14.88
C ALA A 9 26.33 5.20 15.86
N GLN A 10 26.09 6.46 15.48
CA GLN A 10 26.37 7.65 16.31
C GLN A 10 25.12 8.16 17.05
N ARG A 11 23.95 7.56 16.79
CA ARG A 11 22.69 7.90 17.46
C ARG A 11 22.69 7.37 18.89
N LYS A 12 22.01 8.08 19.78
CA LYS A 12 21.91 7.66 21.18
C LYS A 12 20.89 6.51 21.31
N PRO A 13 21.10 5.54 22.21
CA PRO A 13 20.16 4.42 22.40
C PRO A 13 18.71 4.87 22.62
N GLU A 14 18.49 5.96 23.37
CA GLU A 14 17.16 6.53 23.61
C GLU A 14 16.47 7.13 22.37
N GLU A 15 17.20 7.30 21.27
CA GLU A 15 16.68 7.75 19.97
C GLU A 15 16.39 6.58 19.02
N LEU A 16 16.61 5.34 19.45
CA LEU A 16 16.41 4.12 18.65
C LEU A 16 15.14 3.39 19.12
N TRP A 17 14.53 2.61 18.22
CA TRP A 17 13.57 1.58 18.64
C TRP A 17 14.28 0.43 19.37
N ALA A 18 13.54 -0.31 20.19
CA ALA A 18 14.01 -1.53 20.85
C ALA A 18 13.74 -2.74 19.94
N ILE A 19 14.67 -3.01 19.01
CA ILE A 19 14.52 -4.12 18.05
C ILE A 19 14.74 -5.49 18.69
N GLU A 20 15.44 -5.51 19.81
CA GLU A 20 15.73 -6.66 20.65
C GLU A 20 14.48 -7.34 21.24
N ASP A 21 13.34 -6.63 21.27
CA ASP A 21 12.05 -7.17 21.69
C ASP A 21 11.51 -8.23 20.70
N LEU A 22 11.95 -8.19 19.43
CA LEU A 22 11.64 -9.23 18.43
C LEU A 22 12.63 -10.40 18.52
N PHE A 23 13.93 -10.09 18.36
CA PHE A 23 15.01 -11.05 18.55
C PHE A 23 16.17 -10.38 19.26
N ALA A 24 16.67 -10.99 20.34
CA ALA A 24 17.75 -10.39 21.12
C ALA A 24 19.09 -10.34 20.35
N SER A 25 19.21 -11.06 19.24
CA SER A 25 20.38 -11.02 18.35
C SER A 25 20.09 -11.62 16.98
N ASP A 26 20.93 -11.27 16.01
CA ASP A 26 20.96 -11.88 14.68
C ASP A 26 21.11 -13.42 14.75
N GLN A 27 21.84 -13.94 15.75
CA GLN A 27 21.98 -15.39 15.96
C GLN A 27 20.64 -16.07 16.30
N GLN A 28 19.79 -15.41 17.11
CA GLN A 28 18.46 -15.93 17.43
C GLN A 28 17.53 -15.85 16.23
N TRP A 29 17.66 -14.80 15.43
CA TRP A 29 16.95 -14.68 14.15
C TRP A 29 17.33 -15.83 13.19
N GLU A 30 18.61 -16.18 13.09
CA GLU A 30 19.06 -17.31 12.25
C GLU A 30 18.46 -18.64 12.73
N GLN A 31 18.41 -18.88 14.04
CA GLN A 31 17.79 -20.08 14.62
C GLN A 31 16.30 -20.15 14.31
N ALA A 32 15.58 -19.04 14.51
CA ALA A 32 14.15 -18.96 14.21
C ALA A 32 13.85 -19.15 12.72
N LEU A 33 14.73 -18.70 11.83
CA LEU A 33 14.60 -18.94 10.39
C LEU A 33 14.77 -20.42 10.03
N GLU A 34 15.70 -21.14 10.65
CA GLU A 34 15.84 -22.59 10.48
C GLU A 34 14.61 -23.34 11.00
N GLU A 35 14.04 -22.91 12.12
CA GLU A 35 12.81 -23.46 12.68
C GLU A 35 11.62 -23.23 11.76
N LEU A 36 11.48 -22.01 11.20
CA LEU A 36 10.45 -21.70 10.21
C LEU A 36 10.52 -22.63 9.01
N ARG A 37 11.72 -22.88 8.47
CA ARG A 37 11.90 -23.81 7.34
C ARG A 37 11.48 -25.23 7.68
N LYS A 38 11.68 -25.69 8.93
CA LYS A 38 11.23 -27.02 9.39
C LYS A 38 9.71 -27.11 9.50
N GLU A 39 9.06 -26.08 10.02
CA GLU A 39 7.59 -26.03 10.08
C GLU A 39 7.01 -25.94 8.66
N LEU A 40 7.59 -25.10 7.80
CA LEU A 40 7.13 -24.94 6.41
C LEU A 40 7.23 -26.24 5.61
N ALA A 41 8.25 -27.06 5.84
CA ALA A 41 8.40 -28.37 5.20
C ALA A 41 7.26 -29.36 5.52
N LYS A 42 6.43 -29.07 6.54
CA LYS A 42 5.24 -29.87 6.87
C LYS A 42 4.03 -29.48 6.01
N VAL A 43 3.97 -28.27 5.46
CA VAL A 43 2.82 -27.75 4.70
C VAL A 43 2.44 -28.66 3.52
N PRO A 44 3.36 -29.12 2.66
CA PRO A 44 3.00 -29.98 1.52
C PRO A 44 2.38 -31.33 1.90
N GLN A 45 2.52 -31.77 3.17
CA GLN A 45 1.97 -33.04 3.63
C GLN A 45 0.43 -33.06 3.70
N TYR A 46 -0.19 -31.86 3.68
CA TYR A 46 -1.64 -31.66 3.68
C TYR A 46 -2.25 -31.57 2.27
N ALA A 47 -1.41 -31.51 1.23
CA ALA A 47 -1.89 -31.45 -0.15
C ALA A 47 -2.74 -32.69 -0.49
N GLY A 48 -3.91 -32.44 -1.04
CA GLY A 48 -4.96 -33.41 -1.39
C GLY A 48 -5.86 -33.83 -0.23
N LYS A 49 -5.66 -33.28 0.98
CA LYS A 49 -6.27 -33.82 2.22
C LYS A 49 -7.18 -32.85 2.96
N LEU A 50 -7.26 -31.58 2.55
CA LEU A 50 -8.00 -30.56 3.33
C LEU A 50 -9.50 -30.86 3.45
N GLY A 51 -10.06 -31.60 2.50
CA GLY A 51 -11.45 -32.05 2.53
C GLY A 51 -11.69 -33.43 3.17
N GLU A 52 -10.66 -34.13 3.65
CA GLU A 52 -10.81 -35.50 4.18
C GLU A 52 -11.48 -35.53 5.57
N SER A 53 -11.17 -34.57 6.44
CA SER A 53 -11.76 -34.48 7.78
C SER A 53 -11.65 -33.09 8.39
N ALA A 54 -12.54 -32.79 9.34
CA ALA A 54 -12.52 -31.57 10.14
C ALA A 54 -11.17 -31.38 10.85
N ARG A 55 -10.63 -32.47 11.39
CA ARG A 55 -9.36 -32.46 12.11
C ARG A 55 -8.19 -32.08 11.21
N THR A 56 -8.10 -32.69 10.03
CA THR A 56 -7.05 -32.41 9.05
C THR A 56 -7.06 -30.94 8.63
N LEU A 57 -8.23 -30.38 8.34
CA LEU A 57 -8.37 -28.96 8.00
C LEU A 57 -7.94 -28.05 9.17
N CYS A 58 -8.34 -28.40 10.39
CA CYS A 58 -7.98 -27.62 11.57
C CYS A 58 -6.47 -27.63 11.84
N ASP A 59 -5.84 -28.80 11.77
CA ASP A 59 -4.40 -28.96 12.00
C ASP A 59 -3.58 -28.22 10.92
N TYR A 60 -4.06 -28.20 9.67
CA TYR A 60 -3.47 -27.40 8.60
C TYR A 60 -3.53 -25.89 8.88
N LEU A 61 -4.71 -25.36 9.24
CA LEU A 61 -4.89 -23.93 9.50
C LEU A 61 -4.08 -23.46 10.72
N GLN A 62 -3.95 -24.30 11.75
CA GLN A 62 -3.08 -24.03 12.89
C GLN A 62 -1.59 -24.06 12.54
N LEU A 63 -1.18 -24.94 11.60
CA LEU A 63 0.18 -24.92 11.07
C LEU A 63 0.44 -23.63 10.27
N GLN A 64 -0.50 -23.22 9.44
CA GLN A 64 -0.41 -21.98 8.68
C GLN A 64 -0.26 -20.76 9.62
N ASP A 65 -1.12 -20.63 10.64
CA ASP A 65 -1.01 -19.56 11.65
C ASP A 65 0.38 -19.50 12.30
N ARG A 66 0.97 -20.67 12.58
CA ARG A 66 2.29 -20.75 13.20
C ARG A 66 3.39 -20.28 12.25
N VAL A 67 3.35 -20.77 11.01
CA VAL A 67 4.29 -20.37 9.95
C VAL A 67 4.19 -18.86 9.69
N ASP A 68 2.97 -18.33 9.59
CA ASP A 68 2.73 -16.91 9.30
C ASP A 68 3.24 -16.01 10.43
N ARG A 69 3.01 -16.37 11.69
CA ARG A 69 3.54 -15.61 12.84
C ARG A 69 5.06 -15.60 12.87
N MET A 70 5.69 -16.76 12.71
CA MET A 70 7.15 -16.86 12.67
C MET A 70 7.75 -16.05 11.52
N LEU A 71 7.15 -16.16 10.33
CA LEU A 71 7.57 -15.39 9.16
C LEU A 71 7.40 -13.89 9.38
N SER A 72 6.29 -13.46 10.01
CA SER A 72 6.04 -12.05 10.35
C SER A 72 7.11 -11.50 11.29
N ASP A 73 7.42 -12.19 12.39
CA ASP A 73 8.42 -11.73 13.36
C ASP A 73 9.81 -11.62 12.71
N LEU A 74 10.20 -12.63 11.92
CA LEU A 74 11.45 -12.65 11.17
C LEU A 74 11.53 -11.52 10.13
N ALA A 75 10.43 -11.25 9.43
CA ALA A 75 10.33 -10.19 8.43
C ALA A 75 10.43 -8.80 9.07
N GLU A 76 9.69 -8.57 10.15
CA GLU A 76 9.71 -7.31 10.90
C GLU A 76 11.12 -7.01 11.41
N TYR A 77 11.81 -7.99 12.00
CA TYR A 77 13.20 -7.80 12.44
C TYR A 77 14.12 -7.41 11.27
N ALA A 78 14.12 -8.18 10.18
CA ALA A 78 15.00 -7.93 9.04
C ALA A 78 14.74 -6.57 8.38
N GLN A 79 13.46 -6.21 8.20
CA GLN A 79 13.07 -4.94 7.59
C GLN A 79 13.42 -3.76 8.49
N ARG A 80 13.07 -3.80 9.78
CA ARG A 80 13.43 -2.72 10.71
C ARG A 80 14.95 -2.57 10.78
N ARG A 81 15.74 -3.65 10.87
CA ARG A 81 17.21 -3.57 10.81
C ARG A 81 17.74 -2.96 9.52
N THR A 82 17.09 -3.25 8.39
CA THR A 82 17.44 -2.62 7.10
C THR A 82 17.10 -1.13 7.09
N ASP A 83 15.97 -0.72 7.66
CA ASP A 83 15.53 0.68 7.74
C ASP A 83 16.44 1.53 8.64
N GLU A 84 17.20 0.91 9.57
CA GLU A 84 18.18 1.60 10.42
C GLU A 84 19.33 2.23 9.61
N ASP A 85 19.82 1.50 8.60
CA ASP A 85 20.83 1.93 7.64
C ASP A 85 20.79 1.02 6.41
N THR A 86 20.14 1.50 5.35
CA THR A 86 19.90 0.74 4.13
C THR A 86 21.16 0.39 3.35
N ARG A 87 22.36 0.84 3.79
CA ARG A 87 23.64 0.49 3.18
C ARG A 87 24.26 -0.78 3.77
N VAL A 88 23.72 -1.29 4.88
CA VAL A 88 24.28 -2.47 5.58
C VAL A 88 23.88 -3.74 4.83
N ALA A 89 24.83 -4.30 4.09
CA ALA A 89 24.62 -5.48 3.24
C ALA A 89 24.09 -6.71 4.01
N ALA A 90 24.44 -6.86 5.29
CA ALA A 90 23.96 -7.98 6.11
C ALA A 90 22.42 -7.98 6.27
N TYR A 91 21.82 -6.82 6.51
CA TYR A 91 20.36 -6.72 6.71
C TYR A 91 19.59 -6.71 5.39
N GLN A 92 20.20 -6.19 4.32
CA GLN A 92 19.70 -6.42 2.95
C GLN A 92 19.60 -7.91 2.65
N ALA A 93 20.66 -8.68 2.94
CA ALA A 93 20.67 -10.12 2.74
C ALA A 93 19.64 -10.86 3.62
N MET A 94 19.39 -10.41 4.85
CA MET A 94 18.30 -10.94 5.68
C MET A 94 16.93 -10.71 5.02
N SER A 95 16.68 -9.49 4.55
CA SER A 95 15.42 -9.15 3.86
C SER A 95 15.21 -9.99 2.59
N ASP A 96 16.26 -10.19 1.79
CA ASP A 96 16.21 -11.03 0.59
C ASP A 96 15.91 -12.51 0.92
N ARG A 97 16.45 -13.01 2.03
CA ARG A 97 16.19 -14.38 2.51
C ARG A 97 14.75 -14.54 2.98
N ILE A 98 14.18 -13.54 3.64
CA ILE A 98 12.75 -13.55 4.02
C ILE A 98 11.86 -13.53 2.78
N LEU A 99 12.18 -12.70 1.79
CA LEU A 99 11.45 -12.71 0.52
C LEU A 99 11.49 -14.10 -0.14
N SER A 100 12.66 -14.74 -0.13
CA SER A 100 12.81 -16.11 -0.65
C SER A 100 11.94 -17.12 0.10
N VAL A 101 11.93 -17.08 1.43
CA VAL A 101 11.07 -17.97 2.24
C VAL A 101 9.58 -17.68 2.02
N TRP A 102 9.19 -16.42 1.85
CA TRP A 102 7.81 -16.07 1.53
C TRP A 102 7.34 -16.66 0.20
N VAL A 103 8.22 -16.64 -0.81
CA VAL A 103 7.96 -17.29 -2.12
C VAL A 103 7.87 -18.81 -1.97
N GLU A 104 8.79 -19.43 -1.23
CA GLU A 104 8.74 -20.87 -0.93
C GLU A 104 7.44 -21.25 -0.20
N ALA A 105 7.02 -20.45 0.77
CA ALA A 105 5.82 -20.67 1.55
C ALA A 105 4.56 -20.59 0.69
N SER A 106 4.46 -19.54 -0.14
CA SER A 106 3.35 -19.35 -1.09
C SER A 106 3.26 -20.49 -2.10
N ALA A 107 4.39 -21.00 -2.58
CA ALA A 107 4.41 -22.16 -3.47
C ALA A 107 3.96 -23.43 -2.75
N ALA A 108 4.45 -23.66 -1.53
CA ALA A 108 4.12 -24.83 -0.72
C ALA A 108 2.63 -24.89 -0.33
N SER A 109 1.97 -23.75 -0.10
CA SER A 109 0.54 -23.68 0.25
C SER A 109 -0.40 -23.49 -0.94
N SER A 110 0.11 -23.45 -2.18
CA SER A 110 -0.70 -23.14 -3.38
C SER A 110 -1.88 -24.10 -3.65
N PHE A 111 -1.88 -25.29 -3.03
CA PHE A 111 -2.99 -26.25 -3.11
C PHE A 111 -4.20 -25.88 -2.25
N GLU A 112 -4.03 -25.00 -1.25
CA GLU A 112 -5.06 -24.70 -0.26
C GLU A 112 -6.32 -24.14 -0.88
N THR A 113 -6.18 -23.06 -1.66
CA THR A 113 -7.30 -22.36 -2.26
C THR A 113 -8.18 -23.31 -3.09
N PRO A 114 -7.67 -24.07 -4.08
CA PRO A 114 -8.51 -24.97 -4.85
C PRO A 114 -9.12 -26.11 -4.01
N GLU A 115 -8.42 -26.63 -3.00
CA GLU A 115 -8.95 -27.70 -2.15
C GLU A 115 -10.06 -27.21 -1.22
N VAL A 116 -9.88 -26.09 -0.53
CA VAL A 116 -10.93 -25.49 0.32
C VAL A 116 -12.15 -25.13 -0.51
N LEU A 117 -11.94 -24.64 -1.73
CA LEU A 117 -13.02 -24.35 -2.67
C LEU A 117 -13.70 -25.60 -3.22
N ALA A 118 -13.11 -26.79 -3.10
CA ALA A 118 -13.74 -28.05 -3.52
C ALA A 118 -14.60 -28.67 -2.42
N ILE A 119 -14.43 -28.27 -1.15
CA ILE A 119 -15.25 -28.75 -0.03
C ILE A 119 -16.68 -28.25 -0.20
N GLU A 120 -17.67 -29.14 -0.15
CA GLU A 120 -19.08 -28.78 -0.22
C GLU A 120 -19.56 -28.02 1.03
N ASP A 121 -20.55 -27.14 0.90
CA ASP A 121 -21.09 -26.34 2.01
C ASP A 121 -21.53 -27.22 3.19
N ALA A 122 -22.27 -28.30 2.90
CA ALA A 122 -22.76 -29.22 3.92
C ALA A 122 -21.63 -29.97 4.65
N VAL A 123 -20.54 -30.26 3.96
CA VAL A 123 -19.36 -30.93 4.55
C VAL A 123 -18.63 -29.97 5.48
N LEU A 124 -18.42 -28.72 5.03
CA LEU A 124 -17.75 -27.72 5.86
C LEU A 124 -18.57 -27.37 7.10
N GLU A 125 -19.89 -27.26 6.97
CA GLU A 125 -20.80 -27.08 8.11
C GLU A 125 -20.75 -28.26 9.09
N GLN A 126 -20.55 -29.47 8.59
CA GLN A 126 -20.32 -30.63 9.46
C GLN A 126 -18.94 -30.54 10.14
N PHE A 127 -17.90 -30.09 9.44
CA PHE A 127 -16.56 -29.94 10.02
C PHE A 127 -16.55 -28.98 11.21
N TYR A 128 -17.27 -27.85 11.14
CA TYR A 128 -17.39 -26.93 12.27
C TYR A 128 -18.06 -27.56 13.50
N ARG A 129 -18.94 -28.55 13.31
CA ARG A 129 -19.59 -29.28 14.41
C ARG A 129 -18.67 -30.36 14.99
N ASP A 130 -17.92 -31.05 14.13
CA ASP A 130 -17.05 -32.16 14.51
C ASP A 130 -15.75 -31.68 15.19
N GLU A 131 -15.24 -30.51 14.81
CA GLU A 131 -14.05 -29.88 15.39
C GLU A 131 -14.33 -28.40 15.73
N PRO A 132 -14.82 -28.10 16.95
CA PRO A 132 -15.17 -26.73 17.36
C PRO A 132 -14.02 -25.72 17.27
N ALA A 133 -12.75 -26.17 17.29
CA ALA A 133 -11.60 -25.28 17.10
C ALA A 133 -11.56 -24.65 15.70
N LEU A 134 -12.20 -25.25 14.69
CA LEU A 134 -12.32 -24.68 13.34
C LEU A 134 -13.14 -23.38 13.31
N GLU A 135 -13.97 -23.13 14.32
CA GLU A 135 -14.79 -21.92 14.39
C GLU A 135 -13.94 -20.65 14.39
N LEU A 136 -12.72 -20.71 14.94
CA LEU A 136 -11.73 -19.62 14.86
C LEU A 136 -11.43 -19.20 13.42
N TYR A 137 -11.46 -20.17 12.50
CA TYR A 137 -11.11 -20.01 11.10
C TYR A 137 -12.33 -19.84 10.18
N ARG A 138 -13.56 -19.86 10.71
CA ARG A 138 -14.78 -19.74 9.90
C ARG A 138 -14.74 -18.53 8.97
N ARG A 139 -14.38 -17.37 9.52
CA ARG A 139 -14.31 -16.12 8.74
C ARG A 139 -13.28 -16.20 7.61
N TYR A 140 -12.12 -16.79 7.87
CA TYR A 140 -11.07 -16.99 6.87
C TYR A 140 -11.57 -17.88 5.71
N LEU A 141 -12.16 -19.03 6.06
CA LEU A 141 -12.69 -19.98 5.08
C LEU A 141 -13.87 -19.40 4.29
N GLU A 142 -14.79 -18.67 4.93
CA GLU A 142 -15.87 -17.95 4.24
C GLU A 142 -15.33 -16.90 3.28
N ASN A 143 -14.32 -16.13 3.68
CA ASN A 143 -13.68 -15.15 2.79
C ASN A 143 -13.07 -15.83 1.57
N LEU A 144 -12.30 -16.90 1.79
CA LEU A 144 -11.66 -17.66 0.72
C LEU A 144 -12.72 -18.23 -0.24
N ARG A 145 -13.81 -18.79 0.30
CA ARG A 145 -14.89 -19.40 -0.47
C ARG A 145 -15.82 -18.40 -1.16
N SER A 146 -15.95 -17.18 -0.65
CA SER A 146 -16.76 -16.14 -1.31
C SER A 146 -16.25 -15.81 -2.72
N ARG A 147 -14.95 -16.03 -2.98
CA ARG A 147 -14.33 -15.83 -4.28
C ARG A 147 -14.62 -16.94 -5.30
N ARG A 148 -15.29 -18.03 -4.92
CA ARG A 148 -15.60 -19.18 -5.81
C ARG A 148 -16.29 -18.74 -7.10
N ALA A 149 -17.20 -17.76 -7.03
CA ALA A 149 -17.92 -17.23 -8.19
C ALA A 149 -17.02 -16.45 -9.17
N HIS A 150 -15.83 -16.05 -8.71
CA HIS A 150 -14.88 -15.20 -9.42
C HIS A 150 -13.59 -15.92 -9.82
N ILE A 151 -13.50 -17.22 -9.51
CA ILE A 151 -12.37 -18.08 -9.86
C ILE A 151 -12.71 -18.85 -11.13
N LEU A 152 -11.78 -18.85 -12.07
CA LEU A 152 -11.94 -19.46 -13.38
C LEU A 152 -11.43 -20.90 -13.40
N SER A 153 -11.61 -21.58 -14.52
CA SER A 153 -10.95 -22.88 -14.71
C SER A 153 -9.41 -22.73 -14.68
N ALA A 154 -8.69 -23.79 -14.35
CA ALA A 154 -7.22 -23.75 -14.31
C ALA A 154 -6.58 -23.27 -15.63
N ALA A 155 -7.19 -23.60 -16.77
CA ALA A 155 -6.72 -23.15 -18.08
C ALA A 155 -6.94 -21.65 -18.29
N GLU A 156 -8.09 -21.12 -17.86
CA GLU A 156 -8.43 -19.70 -17.93
C GLU A 156 -7.59 -18.88 -16.95
N GLU A 157 -7.38 -19.34 -15.71
CA GLU A 157 -6.49 -18.68 -14.74
C GLU A 157 -5.06 -18.62 -15.27
N LYS A 158 -4.56 -19.70 -15.89
CA LYS A 158 -3.23 -19.71 -16.52
C LYS A 158 -3.13 -18.69 -17.66
N LEU A 159 -4.15 -18.61 -18.53
CA LEU A 159 -4.19 -17.62 -19.61
C LEU A 159 -4.23 -16.20 -19.03
N LEU A 160 -5.09 -15.97 -18.03
CA LEU A 160 -5.30 -14.67 -17.41
C LEU A 160 -4.04 -14.19 -16.68
N ALA A 161 -3.34 -15.08 -15.97
CA ALA A 161 -2.04 -14.80 -15.38
C ALA A 161 -0.98 -14.45 -16.43
N GLY A 162 -0.98 -15.15 -17.58
CA GLY A 162 -0.09 -14.87 -18.70
C GLY A 162 -0.26 -13.48 -19.34
N THR A 163 -1.40 -12.81 -19.12
CA THR A 163 -1.62 -11.42 -19.59
C THR A 163 -1.05 -10.35 -18.64
N GLY A 164 -0.56 -10.73 -17.45
CA GLY A 164 -0.18 -9.80 -16.38
C GLY A 164 0.86 -8.76 -16.79
N GLU A 165 1.93 -9.16 -17.48
CA GLU A 165 2.98 -8.24 -17.94
C GLU A 165 2.44 -7.19 -18.93
N MET A 166 1.64 -7.63 -19.90
CA MET A 166 0.97 -6.74 -20.84
C MET A 166 0.00 -5.79 -20.13
N ALA A 167 -0.74 -6.28 -19.14
CA ALA A 167 -1.69 -5.48 -18.38
C ALA A 167 -1.05 -4.39 -17.51
N GLN A 168 0.20 -4.58 -17.07
CA GLN A 168 0.96 -3.59 -16.28
C GLN A 168 1.57 -2.48 -17.14
N THR A 169 1.66 -2.67 -18.47
CA THR A 169 2.31 -1.73 -19.39
C THR A 169 1.80 -0.29 -19.28
N PRO A 170 0.48 0.00 -19.15
CA PRO A 170 0.00 1.38 -19.01
C PRO A 170 0.53 2.08 -17.75
N ASN A 171 0.65 1.36 -16.63
CA ASN A 171 1.21 1.91 -15.39
C ASN A 171 2.71 2.15 -15.54
N ALA A 172 3.47 1.16 -16.02
CA ALA A 172 4.90 1.29 -16.24
C ALA A 172 5.25 2.45 -17.18
N ALA A 173 4.51 2.61 -18.27
CA ALA A 173 4.67 3.71 -19.20
C ALA A 173 4.38 5.08 -18.56
N PHE A 174 3.32 5.18 -17.74
CA PHE A 174 3.01 6.42 -17.03
C PHE A 174 4.06 6.78 -15.98
N SER A 175 4.57 5.81 -15.24
CA SER A 175 5.63 6.01 -14.25
C SER A 175 6.92 6.50 -14.94
N MET A 176 7.38 5.81 -15.99
CA MET A 176 8.57 6.25 -16.75
C MET A 176 8.39 7.64 -17.37
N PHE A 177 7.19 7.91 -17.91
CA PHE A 177 6.86 9.23 -18.44
C PHE A 177 6.99 10.31 -17.35
N CYS A 178 6.39 10.10 -16.18
CA CYS A 178 6.40 11.08 -15.08
C CYS A 178 7.76 11.25 -14.40
N ASP A 179 8.49 10.15 -14.22
CA ASP A 179 9.67 10.10 -13.33
C ASP A 179 10.98 10.26 -14.09
N ALA A 180 11.02 9.95 -15.40
CA ALA A 180 12.24 10.02 -16.21
C ALA A 180 12.15 10.98 -17.40
N ASP A 181 11.01 11.03 -18.12
CA ASP A 181 10.92 11.76 -19.38
C ASP A 181 10.45 13.21 -19.20
N LEU A 182 9.57 13.46 -18.24
CA LEU A 182 9.04 14.80 -18.00
C LEU A 182 10.13 15.74 -17.50
N THR A 183 10.24 16.87 -18.17
CA THR A 183 11.04 18.01 -17.74
C THR A 183 10.14 19.22 -17.55
N PHE A 184 10.50 20.06 -16.59
CA PHE A 184 9.73 21.24 -16.22
C PHE A 184 10.62 22.48 -16.34
N GLU A 185 10.03 23.60 -16.75
CA GLU A 185 10.69 24.89 -16.61
C GLU A 185 10.80 25.28 -15.13
N ASP A 186 11.88 25.96 -14.76
CA ASP A 186 12.09 26.48 -13.40
C ASP A 186 10.90 27.34 -12.94
N ALA A 187 10.57 27.27 -11.66
CA ALA A 187 9.60 28.17 -11.04
C ALA A 187 10.25 29.51 -10.72
N VAL A 188 9.55 30.61 -10.96
CA VAL A 188 10.08 31.98 -10.76
C VAL A 188 9.28 32.70 -9.67
N ASP A 189 10.00 33.28 -8.70
CA ASP A 189 9.41 34.05 -7.60
C ASP A 189 9.09 35.51 -7.98
N GLY A 190 8.54 36.27 -7.03
CA GLY A 190 8.16 37.67 -7.23
C GLY A 190 9.35 38.62 -7.45
N GLU A 191 10.56 38.19 -7.10
CA GLU A 191 11.81 38.93 -7.31
C GLU A 191 12.50 38.56 -8.63
N GLY A 192 11.94 37.61 -9.39
CA GLY A 192 12.48 37.15 -10.67
C GLY A 192 13.57 36.09 -10.53
N LYS A 193 13.73 35.49 -9.34
CA LYS A 193 14.69 34.41 -9.11
C LYS A 193 14.10 33.07 -9.51
N SER A 194 14.88 32.28 -10.24
CA SER A 194 14.52 30.93 -10.69
C SER A 194 14.88 29.87 -9.65
N TYR A 195 13.98 28.90 -9.48
CA TYR A 195 14.13 27.73 -8.63
C TYR A 195 13.85 26.47 -9.45
N PRO A 196 14.74 25.47 -9.42
CA PRO A 196 14.51 24.21 -10.11
C PRO A 196 13.18 23.57 -9.72
N LEU A 197 12.35 23.26 -10.72
CA LEU A 197 11.05 22.62 -10.51
C LEU A 197 11.13 21.12 -10.80
N THR A 198 10.73 20.32 -9.81
CA THR A 198 10.50 18.88 -9.93
C THR A 198 9.18 18.54 -9.24
N GLN A 199 8.68 17.31 -9.44
CA GLN A 199 7.53 16.81 -8.67
C GLN A 199 7.78 16.88 -7.16
N GLY A 200 9.03 16.67 -6.72
CA GLY A 200 9.42 16.72 -5.30
C GLY A 200 9.49 18.13 -4.71
N THR A 201 9.88 19.15 -5.50
CA THR A 201 9.94 20.55 -5.03
C THR A 201 8.59 21.27 -5.15
N TYR A 202 7.69 20.77 -6.00
CA TYR A 202 6.39 21.39 -6.27
C TYR A 202 5.55 21.63 -5.01
N GLY A 203 5.44 20.64 -4.11
CA GLY A 203 4.66 20.78 -2.87
C GLY A 203 5.13 21.95 -2.01
N GLN A 204 6.44 22.05 -1.80
CA GLN A 204 7.06 23.15 -1.05
C GLN A 204 6.79 24.51 -1.70
N TYR A 205 6.86 24.59 -3.04
CA TYR A 205 6.59 25.85 -3.74
C TYR A 205 5.12 26.26 -3.61
N MET A 206 4.19 25.30 -3.65
CA MET A 206 2.74 25.53 -3.50
C MET A 206 2.35 26.01 -2.09
N GLU A 207 3.17 25.73 -1.08
CA GLU A 207 3.03 26.21 0.29
C GLU A 207 3.77 27.53 0.55
N SER A 208 4.45 28.09 -0.45
CA SER A 208 5.15 29.37 -0.32
C SER A 208 4.18 30.51 -0.03
N SER A 209 4.60 31.49 0.77
CA SER A 209 3.89 32.77 0.90
C SER A 209 3.95 33.60 -0.39
N ASP A 210 4.96 33.40 -1.23
CA ASP A 210 5.11 34.07 -2.51
C ASP A 210 4.13 33.51 -3.56
N ARG A 211 3.15 34.33 -3.95
CA ARG A 211 2.13 33.95 -4.94
C ARG A 211 2.67 33.82 -6.36
N ALA A 212 3.69 34.58 -6.74
CA ALA A 212 4.31 34.46 -8.06
C ALA A 212 5.01 33.11 -8.19
N LEU A 213 5.75 32.70 -7.16
CA LEU A 213 6.38 31.37 -7.11
C LEU A 213 5.34 30.25 -7.25
N ARG A 214 4.24 30.30 -6.47
CA ARG A 214 3.15 29.31 -6.56
C ARG A 214 2.55 29.25 -7.96
N LYS A 215 2.24 30.41 -8.55
CA LYS A 215 1.62 30.51 -9.87
C LYS A 215 2.53 29.95 -10.96
N SER A 216 3.80 30.35 -10.96
CA SER A 216 4.80 29.87 -11.92
C SER A 216 5.01 28.36 -11.78
N ALA A 217 5.19 27.85 -10.55
CA ALA A 217 5.33 26.42 -10.29
C ALA A 217 4.13 25.61 -10.80
N PHE A 218 2.90 26.06 -10.53
CA PHE A 218 1.67 25.42 -11.02
C PHE A 218 1.62 25.39 -12.54
N GLN A 219 1.84 26.52 -13.20
CA GLN A 219 1.76 26.60 -14.66
C GLN A 219 2.83 25.74 -15.33
N ASN A 220 4.06 25.78 -14.83
CA ASN A 220 5.20 25.08 -15.40
C ASN A 220 5.10 23.57 -15.15
N LEU A 221 4.54 23.12 -14.02
CA LEU A 221 4.26 21.70 -13.78
C LEU A 221 3.22 21.17 -14.77
N TYR A 222 2.09 21.87 -14.95
CA TYR A 222 0.98 21.39 -15.78
C TYR A 222 1.19 21.60 -17.29
N ALA A 223 2.13 22.44 -17.72
CA ALA A 223 2.44 22.69 -19.12
C ALA A 223 2.76 21.40 -19.91
N PRO A 224 3.72 20.55 -19.48
CA PRO A 224 4.00 19.31 -20.21
C PRO A 224 2.84 18.31 -20.15
N PHE A 225 2.11 18.19 -19.04
CA PHE A 225 0.90 17.35 -19.00
C PHE A 225 -0.15 17.81 -20.02
N ARG A 226 -0.29 19.11 -20.23
CA ARG A 226 -1.18 19.66 -21.26
C ARG A 226 -0.67 19.39 -22.68
N GLN A 227 0.64 19.46 -22.89
CA GLN A 227 1.30 19.14 -24.15
C GLN A 227 1.08 17.66 -24.52
N PHE A 228 1.25 16.75 -23.56
CA PHE A 228 1.14 15.30 -23.74
C PHE A 228 -0.22 14.72 -23.33
N ARG A 229 -1.26 15.56 -23.22
CA ARG A 229 -2.59 15.15 -22.73
C ARG A 229 -3.19 13.93 -23.43
N ASN A 230 -2.93 13.78 -24.73
CA ASN A 230 -3.42 12.63 -25.51
C ASN A 230 -2.70 11.34 -25.13
N THR A 231 -1.38 11.40 -24.91
CA THR A 231 -0.56 10.28 -24.45
C THR A 231 -0.99 9.85 -23.06
N VAL A 232 -1.15 10.81 -22.13
CA VAL A 232 -1.64 10.55 -20.77
C VAL A 232 -3.05 9.95 -20.79
N ALA A 233 -3.96 10.51 -21.60
CA ALA A 233 -5.31 9.95 -21.76
C ALA A 233 -5.31 8.53 -22.33
N THR A 234 -4.39 8.22 -23.25
CA THR A 234 -4.24 6.88 -23.84
C THR A 234 -3.74 5.87 -22.81
N MET A 235 -2.75 6.24 -21.99
CA MET A 235 -2.27 5.39 -20.88
C MET A 235 -3.39 5.14 -19.86
N LEU A 236 -4.12 6.17 -19.46
CA LEU A 236 -5.28 6.02 -18.57
C LEU A 236 -6.37 5.14 -19.19
N SER A 237 -6.66 5.30 -20.48
CA SER A 237 -7.62 4.44 -21.18
C SER A 237 -7.18 2.97 -21.20
N GLY A 238 -5.88 2.71 -21.39
CA GLY A 238 -5.31 1.37 -21.27
C GLY A 238 -5.52 0.77 -19.88
N GLN A 239 -5.26 1.57 -18.83
CA GLN A 239 -5.49 1.16 -17.44
C GLN A 239 -6.97 0.83 -17.16
N VAL A 240 -7.91 1.65 -17.63
CA VAL A 240 -9.34 1.39 -17.45
C VAL A 240 -9.79 0.13 -18.21
N LYS A 241 -9.28 -0.07 -19.43
CA LYS A 241 -9.59 -1.26 -20.23
C LYS A 241 -9.09 -2.55 -19.60
N GLN A 242 -7.88 -2.56 -19.03
CA GLN A 242 -7.39 -3.76 -18.34
C GLN A 242 -8.22 -4.06 -17.10
N LEU A 243 -8.59 -3.05 -16.29
CA LEU A 243 -9.46 -3.25 -15.13
C LEU A 243 -10.80 -3.84 -15.52
N GLN A 244 -11.42 -3.34 -16.60
CA GLN A 244 -12.68 -3.87 -17.12
C GLN A 244 -12.52 -5.31 -17.65
N PHE A 245 -11.41 -5.62 -18.33
CA PHE A 245 -11.13 -6.95 -18.82
C PHE A 245 -11.04 -7.97 -17.68
N TYR A 246 -10.26 -7.70 -16.63
CA TYR A 246 -10.14 -8.62 -15.49
C TYR A 246 -11.43 -8.74 -14.69
N ALA A 247 -12.17 -7.64 -14.50
CA ALA A 247 -13.47 -7.68 -13.84
C ALA A 247 -14.46 -8.58 -14.59
N ASN A 248 -14.57 -8.39 -15.91
CA ASN A 248 -15.44 -9.20 -16.76
C ASN A 248 -15.00 -10.67 -16.80
N ALA A 249 -13.69 -10.92 -16.96
CA ALA A 249 -13.15 -12.27 -16.99
C ALA A 249 -13.48 -13.02 -15.71
N ARG A 250 -13.47 -12.35 -14.55
CA ARG A 250 -13.82 -12.90 -13.24
C ARG A 250 -15.29 -12.72 -12.84
N ASN A 251 -16.18 -12.53 -13.80
CA ASN A 251 -17.63 -12.47 -13.58
C ASN A 251 -18.11 -11.37 -12.61
N TYR A 252 -17.37 -10.27 -12.45
CA TYR A 252 -17.85 -9.10 -11.71
C TYR A 252 -18.75 -8.23 -12.60
N GLY A 253 -19.75 -7.58 -12.01
CA GLY A 253 -20.62 -6.64 -12.72
C GLY A 253 -19.95 -5.31 -13.07
N SER A 254 -18.84 -4.97 -12.40
CA SER A 254 -18.03 -3.79 -12.72
C SER A 254 -16.60 -3.90 -12.20
N ALA A 255 -15.68 -3.07 -12.73
CA ALA A 255 -14.34 -2.91 -12.17
C ALA A 255 -14.35 -2.35 -10.74
N LEU A 256 -15.37 -1.56 -10.38
CA LEU A 256 -15.54 -1.05 -9.01
C LEU A 256 -15.85 -2.21 -8.05
N GLU A 257 -16.81 -3.06 -8.40
CA GLU A 257 -17.16 -4.24 -7.62
C GLU A 257 -15.95 -5.16 -7.42
N ALA A 258 -15.22 -5.46 -8.51
CA ALA A 258 -14.00 -6.26 -8.46
C ALA A 258 -12.94 -5.65 -7.52
N SER A 259 -12.78 -4.32 -7.53
CA SER A 259 -11.82 -3.64 -6.67
C SER A 259 -12.22 -3.63 -5.19
N LEU A 260 -13.53 -3.62 -4.90
CA LEU A 260 -14.05 -3.56 -3.54
C LEU A 260 -14.25 -4.95 -2.90
N ASP A 261 -14.37 -6.00 -3.71
CA ASP A 261 -14.55 -7.38 -3.21
C ASP A 261 -13.39 -7.81 -2.29
N GLY A 262 -12.16 -7.44 -2.66
CA GLY A 262 -10.97 -7.74 -1.85
C GLY A 262 -11.02 -7.20 -0.41
N THR A 263 -11.75 -6.11 -0.17
CA THR A 263 -11.97 -5.52 1.16
C THR A 263 -13.41 -5.70 1.66
N ARG A 264 -14.24 -6.43 0.92
CA ARG A 264 -15.66 -6.68 1.18
C ARG A 264 -16.49 -5.42 1.41
N VAL A 265 -16.13 -4.34 0.73
CA VAL A 265 -16.87 -3.08 0.80
C VAL A 265 -18.05 -3.14 -0.18
N PRO A 266 -19.31 -3.02 0.27
CA PRO A 266 -20.43 -2.98 -0.66
C PRO A 266 -20.34 -1.75 -1.58
N VAL A 267 -20.62 -1.93 -2.87
CA VAL A 267 -20.66 -0.83 -3.87
C VAL A 267 -21.50 0.38 -3.40
N PRO A 268 -22.65 0.22 -2.70
CA PRO A 268 -23.38 1.36 -2.16
C PRO A 268 -22.59 2.24 -1.19
N VAL A 269 -21.63 1.70 -0.43
CA VAL A 269 -20.79 2.50 0.49
C VAL A 269 -19.95 3.51 -0.29
N TYR A 270 -19.38 3.09 -1.42
CA TYR A 270 -18.60 3.96 -2.31
C TYR A 270 -19.44 5.10 -2.88
N HIS A 271 -20.64 4.78 -3.40
CA HIS A 271 -21.54 5.80 -3.94
C HIS A 271 -22.11 6.71 -2.85
N ASN A 272 -22.43 6.18 -1.67
CA ASN A 272 -22.91 6.97 -0.54
C ASN A 272 -21.87 8.00 -0.09
N LEU A 273 -20.57 7.67 -0.12
CA LEU A 273 -19.51 8.64 0.14
C LEU A 273 -19.53 9.79 -0.87
N ILE A 274 -19.59 9.47 -2.17
CA ILE A 274 -19.63 10.47 -3.24
C ILE A 274 -20.87 11.38 -3.09
N ASP A 275 -22.04 10.79 -2.87
CA ASP A 275 -23.29 11.51 -2.69
C ASP A 275 -23.26 12.40 -1.45
N ALA A 276 -22.76 11.88 -0.32
CA ALA A 276 -22.63 12.65 0.91
C ALA A 276 -21.69 13.84 0.74
N VAL A 277 -20.53 13.66 0.07
CA VAL A 277 -19.61 14.75 -0.24
C VAL A 277 -20.28 15.78 -1.13
N ASN A 278 -20.89 15.36 -2.25
CA ASN A 278 -21.56 16.26 -3.20
C ASN A 278 -22.67 17.10 -2.54
N ARG A 279 -23.48 16.49 -1.68
CA ARG A 279 -24.54 17.19 -0.92
C ARG A 279 -24.01 18.18 0.11
N ASN A 280 -22.73 18.09 0.49
CA ASN A 280 -22.09 18.92 1.51
C ASN A 280 -20.99 19.85 0.95
N MET A 281 -20.95 20.04 -0.37
CA MET A 281 -19.98 20.93 -1.04
C MET A 281 -20.14 22.40 -0.65
N ASP A 282 -21.26 22.79 -0.03
CA ASP A 282 -21.47 24.11 0.56
C ASP A 282 -20.35 24.51 1.54
N LYS A 283 -19.86 23.55 2.33
CA LYS A 283 -18.78 23.73 3.32
C LYS A 283 -17.44 23.96 2.64
N MET A 284 -17.14 23.17 1.60
CA MET A 284 -15.96 23.37 0.75
C MET A 284 -15.99 24.76 0.11
N HIS A 285 -17.12 25.14 -0.52
CA HIS A 285 -17.28 26.46 -1.12
C HIS A 285 -17.15 27.59 -0.10
N ARG A 286 -17.68 27.42 1.12
CA ARG A 286 -17.51 28.37 2.22
C ARG A 286 -16.04 28.50 2.61
N TYR A 287 -15.32 27.40 2.72
CA TYR A 287 -13.88 27.40 3.05
C TYR A 287 -13.05 28.08 1.96
N VAL A 288 -13.33 27.82 0.69
CA VAL A 288 -12.66 28.50 -0.44
C VAL A 288 -12.93 30.01 -0.44
N ARG A 289 -14.18 30.44 -0.18
CA ARG A 289 -14.50 31.87 -0.01
C ARG A 289 -13.75 32.50 1.17
N LEU A 290 -13.62 31.77 2.29
CA LEU A 290 -12.86 32.23 3.44
C LEU A 290 -11.37 32.38 3.10
N ARG A 291 -10.77 31.38 2.43
CA ARG A 291 -9.38 31.47 1.95
C ARG A 291 -9.17 32.68 1.06
N LYS A 292 -10.05 32.91 0.07
CA LYS A 292 -10.01 34.08 -0.81
C LYS A 292 -9.98 35.38 -0.01
N LYS A 293 -10.88 35.51 0.97
CA LYS A 293 -10.96 36.69 1.85
C LYS A 293 -9.68 36.88 2.67
N LEU A 294 -9.14 35.83 3.28
CA LEU A 294 -7.95 35.90 4.14
C LEU A 294 -6.68 36.19 3.35
N LEU A 295 -6.56 35.65 2.13
CA LEU A 295 -5.43 35.91 1.23
C LEU A 295 -5.51 37.27 0.52
N GLY A 296 -6.65 37.96 0.59
CA GLY A 296 -6.83 39.27 -0.04
C GLY A 296 -6.77 39.26 -1.57
N VAL A 297 -7.12 38.15 -2.22
CA VAL A 297 -7.04 38.00 -3.69
C VAL A 297 -8.38 38.22 -4.39
N ASP A 298 -8.34 38.86 -5.56
CA ASP A 298 -9.53 39.10 -6.40
C ASP A 298 -10.15 37.82 -6.97
N GLU A 299 -9.30 36.85 -7.31
CA GLU A 299 -9.66 35.50 -7.74
C GLU A 299 -8.75 34.51 -7.02
N LEU A 300 -9.35 33.42 -6.52
CA LEU A 300 -8.63 32.31 -5.92
C LEU A 300 -8.46 31.23 -6.98
N HIS A 301 -7.21 30.90 -7.31
CA HIS A 301 -6.88 29.85 -8.26
C HIS A 301 -6.39 28.59 -7.52
N MET A 302 -6.21 27.49 -8.25
CA MET A 302 -5.68 26.24 -7.68
C MET A 302 -4.30 26.42 -7.05
N TYR A 303 -3.49 27.38 -7.52
CA TYR A 303 -2.20 27.73 -6.90
C TYR A 303 -2.31 28.57 -5.62
N ASP A 304 -3.51 28.83 -5.11
CA ASP A 304 -3.73 29.53 -3.84
C ASP A 304 -4.27 28.58 -2.74
N VAL A 305 -4.60 27.32 -3.06
CA VAL A 305 -5.30 26.41 -2.13
C VAL A 305 -4.42 25.83 -1.02
N TYR A 306 -3.10 25.85 -1.18
CA TYR A 306 -2.11 25.40 -0.19
C TYR A 306 -1.35 26.55 0.47
N ALA A 307 -1.61 27.79 0.03
CA ALA A 307 -0.99 28.97 0.61
C ALA A 307 -1.29 29.05 2.13
N PRO A 308 -0.29 29.40 2.95
CA PRO A 308 -0.49 29.65 4.38
C PRO A 308 -1.52 30.76 4.58
N LEU A 309 -2.53 30.52 5.40
CA LEU A 309 -3.60 31.48 5.69
C LEU A 309 -3.30 32.42 6.85
N VAL A 310 -2.33 32.04 7.68
CA VAL A 310 -1.95 32.76 8.90
C VAL A 310 -0.44 32.90 8.90
N GLU A 311 0.05 34.10 9.13
CA GLU A 311 1.47 34.39 9.22
C GLU A 311 2.08 33.84 10.52
N GLY A 312 3.36 33.48 10.51
CA GLY A 312 4.13 33.17 11.73
C GLY A 312 3.89 31.79 12.37
N VAL A 313 3.15 30.88 11.72
CA VAL A 313 2.80 29.56 12.30
C VAL A 313 3.92 28.50 12.16
N SER A 314 5.02 28.81 11.45
CA SER A 314 6.15 27.89 11.32
C SER A 314 6.96 27.82 12.63
N ARG A 315 6.47 27.01 13.59
CA ARG A 315 7.17 26.72 14.84
C ARG A 315 8.00 25.44 14.69
N LYS A 316 9.28 25.51 15.07
CA LYS A 316 10.09 24.30 15.28
C LYS A 316 9.74 23.74 16.66
N ILE A 317 9.19 22.52 16.71
CA ILE A 317 8.80 21.86 17.96
C ILE A 317 9.84 20.78 18.27
N PRO A 318 10.55 20.85 19.42
CA PRO A 318 11.44 19.78 19.87
C PRO A 318 10.68 18.48 20.14
N TYR A 319 11.34 17.32 19.98
CA TYR A 319 10.70 16.01 20.16
C TYR A 319 10.02 15.84 21.52
N GLU A 320 10.68 16.25 22.61
CA GLU A 320 10.12 16.14 23.96
C GLU A 320 8.82 16.95 24.12
N GLU A 321 8.80 18.18 23.58
CA GLU A 321 7.59 19.01 23.57
C GLU A 321 6.49 18.39 22.71
N ALA A 322 6.85 17.80 21.57
CA ALA A 322 5.89 17.08 20.73
C ALA A 322 5.31 15.86 21.46
N ARG A 323 6.13 15.10 22.20
CA ARG A 323 5.69 13.96 23.00
C ARG A 323 4.71 14.39 24.09
N GLU A 324 5.04 15.45 24.82
CA GLU A 324 4.18 16.01 25.88
C GLU A 324 2.86 16.53 25.29
N THR A 325 2.92 17.28 24.19
CA THR A 325 1.72 17.77 23.49
C THR A 325 0.79 16.63 23.07
N VAL A 326 1.35 15.53 22.52
CA VAL A 326 0.55 14.35 22.12
C VAL A 326 -0.03 13.63 23.35
N TYR A 327 0.70 13.59 24.46
CA TYR A 327 0.22 12.97 25.70
C TYR A 327 -0.92 13.75 26.34
N GLU A 328 -0.92 15.08 26.22
CA GLU A 328 -1.93 15.97 26.81
C GLU A 328 -3.20 16.14 25.96
N ALA A 329 -3.15 15.82 24.66
CA ALA A 329 -4.23 16.07 23.68
C ALA A 329 -5.35 15.01 23.71
#